data_AF-A0A5C7HD64-F1
#
_entry.id   AF-A0A5C7HD64-F1
#
_cell.length_a   1.000
_cell.length_b   1.000
_cell.length_c   1.000
_cell.angle_alpha   90.00
_cell.angle_beta   90.00
_cell.angle_gamma   90.00
#
_symmetry.space_group_name_H-M   'P 1'
#
loop_
_entity.id
_entity.type
_entity.pdbx_description
1 polymer ?
#
loop_
_entity_poly.entity_id
_entity_poly.type
_entity_poly.pdbx_seq_one_letter_code
_entity_poly.pdbx_strand_id
1 'polypeptide(L)'
;MEWTKVRILYNGSYGLVTLTVNSKNPNLPPIAMKSSRLEDSHSLEKEKRILDDLHGSPRILMSLGNNVWVQFMKKGYVHCDLKPENILIVPLQDGTNYLKIADFELAKEPREEMQCGNSSMFRFHGTPLYMSPESFLFGQIKSGLDIWSLSCVVVEMLTGKHVMQWLGGHRGWNFVLKEPYILEMSFLDNDFLRKCLARNLKDQWTA
;
A
#
# COMPACT_ATOMS: atom_id res chain seq x y z
N MET A 1 -28.00 -5.56 16.69
CA MET A 1 -27.11 -5.55 15.51
C MET A 1 -27.23 -6.88 14.79
N GLU A 2 -27.31 -6.87 13.47
CA GLU A 2 -27.45 -8.09 12.65
C GLU A 2 -26.12 -8.81 12.40
N TRP A 3 -25.00 -8.17 12.73
CA TRP A 3 -23.66 -8.72 12.57
C TRP A 3 -23.04 -9.01 13.94
N THR A 4 -22.59 -10.24 14.14
CA THR A 4 -21.96 -10.70 15.39
C THR A 4 -20.46 -10.88 15.17
N LYS A 5 -19.66 -10.36 16.09
CA LYS A 5 -18.20 -10.54 16.11
C LYS A 5 -17.84 -11.98 16.42
N VAL A 6 -17.01 -12.60 15.57
CA VAL A 6 -16.54 -13.98 15.73
C VAL A 6 -15.14 -14.01 16.30
N ARG A 7 -14.18 -13.36 15.63
CA ARG A 7 -12.78 -13.29 16.06
C ARG A 7 -12.08 -12.05 15.53
N ILE A 8 -11.06 -11.60 16.26
CA ILE A 8 -10.19 -10.53 15.80
C ILE A 8 -9.31 -11.08 14.67
N LEU A 9 -9.29 -10.38 13.53
CA LEU A 9 -8.40 -10.66 12.40
C LEU A 9 -7.14 -9.81 12.46
N TYR A 10 -7.25 -8.57 12.91
CA TYR A 10 -6.13 -7.64 13.05
C TYR A 10 -6.43 -6.61 14.14
N ASN A 11 -5.39 -6.25 14.89
CA ASN A 11 -5.43 -5.22 15.93
C ASN A 11 -4.35 -4.18 15.62
N GLY A 12 -4.74 -3.11 14.94
CA GLY A 12 -3.84 -2.03 14.54
C GLY A 12 -3.88 -0.86 15.49
N SER A 13 -2.95 0.07 15.30
CA SER A 13 -2.81 1.28 16.10
C SER A 13 -4.05 2.18 16.11
N TYR A 14 -4.85 2.13 15.04
CA TYR A 14 -5.97 3.04 14.81
C TYR A 14 -7.32 2.31 14.66
N GLY A 15 -7.33 0.99 14.82
CA GLY A 15 -8.56 0.23 14.65
C GLY A 15 -8.40 -1.28 14.74
N LEU A 16 -9.54 -1.93 14.89
CA LEU A 16 -9.71 -3.36 15.00
C LEU A 16 -10.43 -3.89 13.76
N VAL A 17 -9.85 -4.90 13.10
CA VAL A 17 -10.54 -5.69 12.07
C VAL A 17 -11.03 -6.98 12.71
N THR A 18 -12.32 -7.22 12.62
CA THR A 18 -12.99 -8.40 13.19
C THR A 18 -13.71 -9.18 12.09
N LEU A 19 -13.60 -10.50 12.11
CA LEU A 19 -14.46 -11.36 11.32
C LEU A 19 -15.86 -11.32 11.93
N THR A 20 -16.87 -10.98 11.15
CA THR A 20 -18.26 -10.94 11.59
C THR A 20 -19.14 -11.80 10.70
N VAL A 21 -20.19 -12.36 11.30
CA VAL A 21 -21.20 -13.17 10.60
C VAL A 21 -22.58 -12.56 10.81
N ASN A 22 -23.45 -12.70 9.83
CA ASN A 22 -24.81 -12.20 9.95
C ASN A 22 -25.66 -13.17 10.80
N SER A 23 -26.15 -12.71 11.94
CA SER A 23 -26.95 -13.51 12.88
C SER A 23 -28.36 -13.79 12.40
N LYS A 24 -28.89 -12.99 11.46
CA LYS A 24 -30.23 -13.17 10.88
C LYS A 24 -30.23 -13.95 9.57
N ASN A 25 -29.15 -13.89 8.80
CA ASN A 25 -29.01 -14.60 7.53
C ASN A 25 -27.68 -15.36 7.48
N PRO A 26 -27.64 -16.61 7.97
CA PRO A 26 -26.43 -17.43 7.99
C PRO A 26 -25.87 -17.77 6.60
N ASN A 27 -26.66 -17.58 5.54
CA ASN A 27 -26.22 -17.83 4.16
C ASN A 27 -25.36 -16.69 3.60
N LEU A 28 -25.32 -15.52 4.26
CA LEU A 28 -24.42 -14.45 3.86
C LEU A 28 -22.98 -14.82 4.21
N PRO A 29 -22.01 -14.51 3.33
CA PRO A 29 -20.61 -14.76 3.63
C PRO A 29 -20.17 -13.94 4.85
N PRO A 30 -19.25 -14.48 5.67
CA PRO A 30 -18.58 -13.69 6.69
C PRO A 30 -17.90 -12.46 6.09
N ILE A 31 -17.89 -11.35 6.83
CA ILE A 31 -17.22 -10.12 6.39
C ILE A 31 -16.12 -9.72 7.37
N ALA A 32 -15.11 -9.04 6.85
CA ALA A 32 -14.16 -8.32 7.69
C ALA A 32 -14.74 -6.94 8.01
N MET A 33 -14.96 -6.66 9.29
CA MET A 33 -15.46 -5.38 9.78
C MET A 33 -14.31 -4.62 10.45
N LYS A 34 -13.93 -3.47 9.86
CA LYS A 34 -13.00 -2.52 10.49
C LYS A 34 -13.80 -1.59 11.41
N SER A 35 -13.28 -1.35 12.60
CA SER A 35 -13.88 -0.49 13.62
C SER A 35 -12.80 0.28 14.35
N SER A 36 -13.06 1.51 14.74
CA SER A 36 -12.12 2.36 15.46
C SER A 36 -12.81 2.99 16.67
N ARG A 37 -12.02 3.63 17.53
CA ARG A 37 -12.57 4.49 18.59
C ARG A 37 -13.15 5.75 17.96
N LEU A 38 -14.08 6.40 18.67
CA LEU A 38 -14.68 7.64 18.18
C LEU A 38 -13.65 8.75 17.93
N GLU A 39 -12.58 8.81 18.73
CA GLU A 39 -11.46 9.74 18.55
C GLU A 39 -10.72 9.54 17.21
N ASP A 40 -10.72 8.32 16.69
CA ASP A 40 -10.07 7.92 15.44
C ASP A 40 -11.08 7.73 14.29
N SER A 41 -12.32 8.21 14.43
CA SER A 41 -13.36 7.98 13.41
C SER A 41 -13.01 8.61 12.05
N HIS A 42 -12.25 9.70 12.08
CA HIS A 42 -11.81 10.43 10.89
C HIS A 42 -11.01 9.55 9.91
N SER A 43 -10.22 8.59 10.40
CA SER A 43 -9.44 7.69 9.53
C SER A 43 -10.33 6.68 8.81
N LEU A 44 -11.34 6.13 9.50
CA LEU A 44 -12.34 5.26 8.89
C LEU A 44 -13.25 6.02 7.91
N GLU A 45 -13.63 7.26 8.23
CA GLU A 45 -14.41 8.10 7.34
C GLU A 45 -13.64 8.43 6.07
N LYS A 46 -12.33 8.69 6.18
CA LYS A 46 -11.44 8.88 5.03
C LYS A 46 -11.35 7.62 4.18
N GLU A 47 -11.05 6.48 4.80
CA GLU A 47 -10.99 5.19 4.09
C GLU A 47 -12.31 4.91 3.37
N LYS A 48 -13.45 5.12 4.04
CA LYS A 48 -14.76 4.99 3.40
C LYS A 48 -14.93 5.90 2.19
N ARG A 49 -14.57 7.20 2.28
CA ARG A 49 -14.65 8.12 1.12
C ARG A 49 -13.80 7.65 -0.04
N ILE A 50 -12.56 7.24 0.22
CA ILE A 50 -11.68 6.70 -0.82
C ILE A 50 -12.31 5.47 -1.47
N LEU A 51 -12.86 4.55 -0.68
CA LEU A 51 -13.53 3.35 -1.18
C LEU A 51 -14.79 3.68 -1.99
N ASP A 52 -15.58 4.68 -1.56
CA ASP A 52 -16.77 5.17 -2.25
C ASP A 52 -16.41 5.93 -3.55
N ASP A 53 -15.30 6.66 -3.59
CA ASP A 53 -14.80 7.29 -4.83
C ASP A 53 -14.26 6.26 -5.83
N LEU A 54 -13.91 5.07 -5.34
CA LEU A 54 -13.54 3.92 -6.14
C LEU A 54 -14.74 2.99 -6.43
N HIS A 55 -15.93 3.25 -5.85
CA HIS A 55 -17.13 2.43 -6.06
C HIS A 55 -17.53 2.41 -7.54
N GLY A 56 -17.99 1.23 -7.99
CA GLY A 56 -18.15 0.90 -9.42
C GLY A 56 -16.94 0.15 -10.00
N SER A 57 -15.82 0.12 -9.29
CA SER A 57 -14.73 -0.83 -9.52
C SER A 57 -14.94 -2.01 -8.57
N PRO A 58 -15.55 -3.14 -8.99
CA PRO A 58 -15.88 -4.28 -8.11
C PRO A 58 -14.63 -4.99 -7.52
N ARG A 59 -13.47 -4.39 -7.70
CA ARG A 59 -12.15 -4.97 -7.63
C ARG A 59 -11.18 -3.87 -7.22
N ILE A 60 -11.01 -3.59 -5.93
CA ILE A 60 -9.83 -2.86 -5.44
C ILE A 60 -8.65 -3.82 -5.58
N LEU A 61 -8.26 -4.15 -6.81
CA LEU A 61 -7.40 -5.28 -7.12
C LEU A 61 -6.15 -4.84 -7.85
N MET A 62 -5.01 -5.32 -7.35
CA MET A 62 -3.94 -5.73 -8.22
C MET A 62 -4.38 -7.05 -8.89
N SER A 63 -4.92 -6.92 -10.09
CA SER A 63 -4.50 -7.84 -11.13
C SER A 63 -3.36 -7.12 -11.84
N LEU A 64 -2.21 -7.78 -12.02
CA LEU A 64 -1.04 -7.30 -12.77
C LEU A 64 -1.34 -6.86 -14.22
N GLY A 65 -2.62 -6.71 -14.60
CA GLY A 65 -3.05 -6.25 -15.91
C GLY A 65 -4.38 -5.50 -16.01
N ASN A 66 -5.06 -5.00 -14.96
CA ASN A 66 -6.27 -4.18 -15.19
C ASN A 66 -6.60 -3.08 -14.15
N ASN A 67 -6.36 -1.84 -14.58
CA ASN A 67 -7.11 -0.58 -14.40
C ASN A 67 -7.31 0.05 -13.02
N VAL A 68 -7.47 -0.64 -11.89
CA VAL A 68 -7.97 0.06 -10.67
C VAL A 68 -6.88 0.83 -9.92
N TRP A 69 -5.69 0.26 -9.75
CA TRP A 69 -4.55 0.99 -9.18
C TRP A 69 -4.12 2.17 -10.09
N VAL A 70 -4.18 1.95 -11.40
CA VAL A 70 -3.95 2.99 -12.41
C VAL A 70 -4.97 4.12 -12.25
N GLN A 71 -6.25 3.80 -12.04
CA GLN A 71 -7.30 4.80 -11.80
C GLN A 71 -7.12 5.53 -10.47
N PHE A 72 -6.70 4.84 -9.41
CA PHE A 72 -6.36 5.44 -8.11
C PHE A 72 -5.28 6.52 -8.29
N MET A 73 -4.17 6.17 -8.93
CA MET A 73 -3.09 7.12 -9.24
C MET A 73 -3.52 8.22 -10.21
N LYS A 74 -4.31 7.91 -11.26
CA LYS A 74 -4.82 8.89 -12.22
C LYS A 74 -5.77 9.91 -11.59
N LYS A 75 -6.55 9.49 -10.59
CA LYS A 75 -7.39 10.39 -9.80
C LYS A 75 -6.57 11.26 -8.84
N GLY A 76 -5.29 10.94 -8.63
CA GLY A 76 -4.36 11.72 -7.82
C GLY A 76 -4.26 11.26 -6.36
N TYR A 77 -4.76 10.06 -6.04
CA TYR A 77 -4.55 9.47 -4.72
C TYR A 77 -3.14 8.85 -4.64
N VAL A 78 -2.62 8.80 -3.42
CA VAL A 78 -1.36 8.12 -3.07
C VAL A 78 -1.63 7.30 -1.79
N HIS A 79 -1.28 6.02 -1.74
CA HIS A 79 -1.57 5.17 -0.59
C HIS A 79 -0.61 5.38 0.58
N CYS A 80 0.66 5.67 0.29
CA CYS A 80 1.70 6.03 1.26
C CYS A 80 2.16 4.92 2.22
N ASP A 81 1.59 3.71 2.14
CA ASP A 81 1.96 2.58 3.01
C ASP A 81 1.72 1.24 2.31
N LEU A 82 2.10 1.14 1.03
CA LEU A 82 2.10 -0.15 0.35
C LEU A 82 3.20 -1.04 0.91
N LYS A 83 2.78 -2.22 1.37
CA LYS A 83 3.62 -3.26 1.95
C LYS A 83 2.89 -4.61 1.86
N PRO A 84 3.57 -5.76 2.03
CA PRO A 84 2.94 -7.06 1.92
C PRO A 84 1.73 -7.23 2.85
N GLU A 85 1.79 -6.68 4.07
CA GLU A 85 0.70 -6.74 5.06
C GLU A 85 -0.59 -6.03 4.60
N ASN A 86 -0.45 -5.04 3.71
CA ASN A 86 -1.54 -4.27 3.15
C ASN A 86 -2.00 -4.81 1.77
N ILE A 87 -1.51 -5.97 1.35
CA ILE A 87 -1.91 -6.66 0.12
C ILE A 87 -2.55 -8.00 0.49
N LEU A 88 -3.88 -8.02 0.48
CA LEU A 88 -4.67 -9.20 0.81
C LEU A 88 -4.74 -10.16 -0.38
N ILE A 89 -4.53 -11.44 -0.12
CA ILE A 89 -4.78 -12.51 -1.09
C ILE A 89 -6.21 -12.99 -0.87
N VAL A 90 -7.02 -12.97 -1.93
CA VAL A 90 -8.38 -13.48 -1.87
C VAL A 90 -8.54 -14.62 -2.87
N PRO A 91 -8.94 -15.81 -2.41
CA PRO A 91 -9.18 -16.94 -3.29
C PRO A 91 -10.46 -16.72 -4.09
N LEU A 92 -10.41 -17.09 -5.37
CA LEU A 92 -11.53 -17.15 -6.29
C LEU A 92 -12.09 -18.58 -6.36
N GLN A 93 -13.34 -18.68 -6.79
CA GLN A 93 -14.03 -19.97 -6.93
C GLN A 93 -13.38 -20.89 -7.97
N ASP A 94 -12.64 -20.33 -8.93
CA ASP A 94 -11.90 -21.08 -9.96
C ASP A 94 -10.54 -21.61 -9.48
N GLY A 95 -10.22 -21.43 -8.20
CA GLY A 95 -8.94 -21.84 -7.59
C GLY A 95 -7.79 -20.86 -7.84
N THR A 96 -8.03 -19.76 -8.54
CA THR A 96 -7.05 -18.67 -8.67
C THR A 96 -7.12 -17.73 -7.47
N ASN A 97 -6.14 -16.83 -7.34
CA ASN A 97 -6.14 -15.80 -6.32
C ASN A 97 -6.13 -14.43 -6.96
N TYR A 98 -6.77 -13.46 -6.32
CA TYR A 98 -6.57 -12.06 -6.62
C TYR A 98 -5.90 -11.33 -5.46
N LEU A 99 -5.17 -10.26 -5.76
CA LEU A 99 -4.55 -9.39 -4.77
C LEU A 99 -5.41 -8.14 -4.58
N LYS A 100 -5.72 -7.79 -3.33
CA LYS A 100 -6.48 -6.62 -2.94
C LYS A 100 -5.65 -5.70 -2.06
N ILE A 101 -5.51 -4.44 -2.46
CA ILE A 101 -4.90 -3.43 -1.60
C ILE A 101 -5.89 -3.09 -0.50
N ALA A 102 -5.38 -3.01 0.72
CA ALA A 102 -6.12 -2.70 1.93
C ALA A 102 -5.39 -1.62 2.72
N ASP A 103 -6.12 -1.03 3.67
CA ASP A 103 -5.61 -0.07 4.64
C ASP A 103 -5.21 1.30 4.06
N PHE A 104 -6.23 2.07 3.66
CA PHE A 104 -6.08 3.42 3.10
C PHE A 104 -5.94 4.51 4.17
N GLU A 105 -5.59 4.14 5.39
CA GLU A 105 -5.51 5.07 6.52
C GLU A 105 -4.50 6.20 6.28
N LEU A 106 -3.34 5.87 5.71
CA LEU A 106 -2.28 6.82 5.39
C LEU A 106 -2.42 7.42 3.98
N ALA A 107 -3.43 7.01 3.22
CA ALA A 107 -3.60 7.46 1.86
C ALA A 107 -3.87 8.97 1.84
N LYS A 108 -3.39 9.65 0.79
CA LYS A 108 -3.62 11.06 0.53
C LYS A 108 -4.66 11.24 -0.55
N GLU A 109 -5.59 12.16 -0.31
CA GLU A 109 -6.63 12.53 -1.28
C GLU A 109 -6.07 13.55 -2.30
N PRO A 110 -6.64 13.62 -3.51
CA PRO A 110 -6.24 14.61 -4.49
C PRO A 110 -6.40 16.02 -3.89
N ARG A 111 -5.37 16.86 -4.03
CA ARG A 111 -5.32 18.25 -3.49
C ARG A 111 -5.09 18.36 -1.97
N GLU A 112 -4.95 17.24 -1.25
CA GLU A 112 -4.38 17.27 0.10
C GLU A 112 -2.92 17.78 0.00
N GLU A 113 -2.44 18.55 0.98
CA GLU A 113 -1.04 19.00 0.98
C GLU A 113 -0.10 17.79 0.98
N MET A 114 0.60 17.59 -0.14
CA MET A 114 1.49 16.45 -0.39
C MET A 114 2.90 16.64 0.22
N GLN A 115 3.01 17.52 1.22
CA GLN A 115 4.23 17.78 1.98
C GLN A 115 3.89 17.66 3.46
N CYS A 116 4.59 16.81 4.19
CA CYS A 116 4.63 16.93 5.64
C CYS A 116 5.35 18.25 5.94
N GLY A 117 4.60 19.27 6.39
CA GLY A 117 5.07 20.65 6.52
C GLY A 117 6.41 20.82 7.27
N ASN A 118 7.03 21.99 7.09
CA ASN A 118 8.39 22.43 7.50
C ASN A 118 8.81 22.30 8.99
N SER A 119 8.10 21.52 9.82
CA SER A 119 8.49 21.24 11.19
C SER A 119 9.58 20.17 11.19
N SER A 120 10.77 20.57 11.64
CA SER A 120 11.91 19.73 11.98
C SER A 120 11.52 18.42 12.71
N MET A 121 12.22 17.35 12.33
CA MET A 121 12.19 15.98 12.87
C MET A 121 10.95 15.11 12.57
N PHE A 122 11.16 14.14 11.66
CA PHE A 122 10.58 12.78 11.72
C PHE A 122 9.05 12.61 11.75
N ARG A 123 8.26 13.46 11.11
CA ARG A 123 6.87 13.10 10.77
C ARG A 123 6.79 12.36 9.43
N PHE A 124 7.49 11.23 9.33
CA PHE A 124 7.31 10.30 8.22
C PHE A 124 6.09 9.44 8.50
N HIS A 125 5.18 9.36 7.53
CA HIS A 125 4.02 8.47 7.57
C HIS A 125 4.28 7.28 6.64
N GLY A 126 4.06 6.06 7.15
CA GLY A 126 4.25 4.80 6.43
C GLY A 126 5.34 3.92 7.03
N THR A 127 5.64 2.81 6.35
CA THR A 127 6.60 1.80 6.82
C THR A 127 7.97 2.04 6.18
N PRO A 128 9.02 2.44 6.93
CA PRO A 128 10.30 2.88 6.36
C PRO A 128 10.90 1.92 5.33
N LEU A 129 10.83 0.60 5.57
CA LEU A 129 11.40 -0.41 4.68
C LEU A 129 10.88 -0.37 3.24
N TYR A 130 9.70 0.22 3.00
CA TYR A 130 9.06 0.33 1.69
C TYR A 130 8.99 1.78 1.19
N MET A 131 9.53 2.76 1.93
CA MET A 131 9.48 4.17 1.53
C MET A 131 10.46 4.48 0.40
N SER A 132 10.06 5.40 -0.49
CA SER A 132 10.98 5.96 -1.47
C SER A 132 12.01 6.89 -0.83
N PRO A 133 13.18 7.10 -1.48
CA PRO A 133 14.26 7.93 -0.93
C PRO A 133 13.81 9.37 -0.64
N GLU A 134 13.04 9.97 -1.54
CA GLU A 134 12.54 11.33 -1.41
C GLU A 134 11.47 11.47 -0.32
N SER A 135 10.64 10.45 -0.11
CA SER A 135 9.70 10.41 1.01
C SER A 135 10.44 10.25 2.34
N PHE A 136 11.42 9.35 2.40
CA PHE A 136 12.21 9.10 3.60
C PHE A 136 13.11 10.29 4.00
N LEU A 137 13.66 11.03 3.03
CA LEU A 137 14.53 12.17 3.33
C LEU A 137 13.80 13.49 3.52
N PHE A 138 12.80 13.74 2.66
CA PHE A 138 12.22 15.06 2.51
C PHE A 138 10.72 15.09 2.81
N GLY A 139 10.12 13.95 3.21
CA GLY A 139 8.68 13.88 3.44
C GLY A 139 7.86 14.17 2.19
N GLN A 140 8.44 14.02 0.99
CA GLN A 140 7.74 14.25 -0.27
C GLN A 140 6.75 13.12 -0.52
N ILE A 141 5.48 13.47 -0.75
CA ILE A 141 4.46 12.50 -1.14
C ILE A 141 4.13 12.75 -2.61
N LYS A 142 4.34 11.74 -3.45
CA LYS A 142 4.02 11.77 -4.89
C LYS A 142 3.56 10.38 -5.32
N SER A 143 2.86 10.27 -6.44
CA SER A 143 2.39 8.96 -6.95
C SER A 143 3.53 7.95 -7.16
N GLY A 144 4.75 8.40 -7.47
CA GLY A 144 5.94 7.56 -7.57
C GLY A 144 6.36 6.86 -6.27
N LEU A 145 5.92 7.36 -5.11
CA LEU A 145 6.14 6.73 -3.81
C LEU A 145 5.58 5.30 -3.81
N ASP A 146 4.33 5.13 -4.22
CA ASP A 146 3.68 3.83 -4.19
C ASP A 146 4.29 2.86 -5.22
N ILE A 147 4.79 3.38 -6.35
CA ILE A 147 5.50 2.58 -7.36
C ILE A 147 6.79 2.01 -6.77
N TRP A 148 7.54 2.84 -6.03
CA TRP A 148 8.71 2.40 -5.30
C TRP A 148 8.35 1.32 -4.26
N SER A 149 7.33 1.59 -3.43
CA SER A 149 6.88 0.65 -2.40
C SER A 149 6.48 -0.71 -2.99
N LEU A 150 5.72 -0.71 -4.09
CA LEU A 150 5.34 -1.93 -4.78
C LEU A 150 6.55 -2.68 -5.37
N SER A 151 7.56 -1.95 -5.85
CA SER A 151 8.80 -2.56 -6.32
C SER A 151 9.53 -3.29 -5.20
N CYS A 152 9.57 -2.69 -4.01
CA CYS A 152 10.14 -3.34 -2.83
C CYS A 152 9.39 -4.63 -2.47
N VAL A 153 8.06 -4.61 -2.53
CA VAL A 153 7.23 -5.81 -2.33
C VAL A 153 7.56 -6.90 -3.34
N VAL A 154 7.68 -6.55 -4.63
CA VAL A 154 8.00 -7.52 -5.69
C VAL A 154 9.39 -8.13 -5.48
N VAL A 155 10.40 -7.32 -5.15
CA VAL A 155 11.75 -7.83 -4.86
C VAL A 155 11.74 -8.77 -3.65
N GLU A 156 10.97 -8.43 -2.61
CA GLU A 156 10.83 -9.29 -1.44
C GLU A 156 10.15 -10.61 -1.77
N MET A 157 9.07 -10.59 -2.56
CA MET A 157 8.41 -11.82 -3.03
C MET A 157 9.35 -12.72 -3.83
N LEU A 158 10.23 -12.14 -4.65
CA LEU A 158 11.16 -12.88 -5.49
C LEU A 158 12.36 -13.43 -4.73
N THR A 159 12.83 -12.72 -3.71
CA THR A 159 14.08 -13.04 -3.01
C THR A 159 13.87 -13.65 -1.61
N GLY A 160 12.66 -13.55 -1.07
CA GLY A 160 12.35 -13.88 0.32
C GLY A 160 13.03 -12.97 1.35
N LYS A 161 13.58 -11.82 0.93
CA LYS A 161 14.32 -10.88 1.79
C LYS A 161 13.84 -9.46 1.53
N HIS A 162 13.71 -8.66 2.59
CA HIS A 162 13.44 -7.23 2.45
C HIS A 162 14.54 -6.54 1.65
N VAL A 163 14.16 -5.58 0.79
CA VAL A 163 15.10 -4.78 -0.01
C VAL A 163 16.21 -4.18 0.84
N MET A 164 15.90 -3.62 2.01
CA MET A 164 16.92 -3.05 2.89
C MET A 164 17.88 -4.09 3.48
N GLN A 165 17.42 -5.33 3.71
CA GLN A 165 18.31 -6.41 4.14
C GLN A 165 19.23 -6.84 2.99
N TRP A 166 18.70 -6.87 1.77
CA TRP A 166 19.48 -7.14 0.56
C TRP A 166 20.57 -6.09 0.34
N LEU A 167 20.29 -4.84 0.68
CA LEU A 167 21.21 -3.70 0.55
C LEU A 167 22.17 -3.51 1.74
N GLY A 168 22.24 -4.45 2.69
CA GLY A 168 23.18 -4.39 3.82
C GLY A 168 22.68 -3.59 5.04
N GLY A 169 21.37 -3.54 5.27
CA GLY A 169 20.75 -3.01 6.50
C GLY A 169 20.76 -1.48 6.57
N HIS A 170 21.14 -0.90 7.72
CA HIS A 170 21.20 0.56 7.89
C HIS A 170 22.15 1.27 6.90
N ARG A 171 23.17 0.53 6.39
CA ARG A 171 24.03 0.99 5.29
C ARG A 171 23.33 1.02 3.94
N GLY A 172 22.26 0.23 3.80
CA GLY A 172 21.41 0.19 2.61
C GLY A 172 20.81 1.54 2.29
N TRP A 173 20.36 2.31 3.29
CA TRP A 173 19.91 3.68 3.04
C TRP A 173 21.01 4.59 2.49
N ASN A 174 22.22 4.56 3.06
CA ASN A 174 23.33 5.35 2.51
C ASN A 174 23.67 4.97 1.07
N PHE A 175 23.47 3.70 0.70
CA PHE A 175 23.60 3.23 -0.67
C PHE A 175 22.43 3.72 -1.55
N VAL A 176 21.19 3.63 -1.07
CA VAL A 176 19.97 4.13 -1.72
C VAL A 176 20.07 5.61 -2.09
N LEU A 177 20.67 6.41 -1.22
CA LEU A 177 20.66 7.87 -1.36
C LEU A 177 21.74 8.39 -2.34
N LYS A 178 22.78 7.60 -2.61
CA LYS A 178 23.99 8.05 -3.33
C LYS A 178 24.00 7.70 -4.81
N GLU A 179 23.45 6.56 -5.23
CA GLU A 179 23.54 6.09 -6.62
C GLU A 179 22.16 5.85 -7.26
N PRO A 180 21.97 6.10 -8.58
CA PRO A 180 20.77 5.67 -9.29
C PRO A 180 20.72 4.14 -9.34
N TYR A 181 19.67 3.54 -8.78
CA TYR A 181 19.52 2.09 -8.70
C TYR A 181 19.46 1.43 -10.08
N ILE A 182 20.40 0.54 -10.34
CA ILE A 182 20.22 -0.59 -11.23
C ILE A 182 20.47 -1.82 -10.35
N LEU A 183 19.39 -2.44 -9.84
CA LEU A 183 19.53 -3.76 -9.25
C LEU A 183 19.92 -4.71 -10.38
N GLU A 184 21.17 -5.18 -10.42
CA GLU A 184 21.56 -6.27 -11.31
C GLU A 184 20.90 -7.56 -10.81
N MET A 185 19.67 -7.79 -11.26
CA MET A 185 18.96 -9.04 -11.06
C MET A 185 19.19 -9.88 -12.32
N SER A 186 20.06 -10.89 -12.24
CA SER A 186 20.33 -11.81 -13.37
C SER A 186 19.15 -12.72 -13.71
N PHE A 187 18.07 -12.70 -12.90
CA PHE A 187 16.92 -13.60 -12.98
C PHE A 187 15.59 -12.95 -13.40
N LEU A 188 15.51 -11.62 -13.48
CA LEU A 188 14.31 -10.91 -13.96
C LEU A 188 14.69 -10.02 -15.13
N ASP A 189 13.76 -9.84 -16.08
CA ASP A 189 13.89 -8.80 -17.11
C ASP A 189 14.18 -7.46 -16.42
N ASN A 190 15.46 -7.06 -16.48
CA ASN A 190 16.02 -5.96 -15.71
C ASN A 190 15.29 -4.64 -15.95
N ASP A 191 14.58 -4.50 -17.07
CA ASP A 191 13.94 -3.25 -17.46
C ASP A 191 12.74 -2.86 -16.56
N PHE A 192 11.92 -3.82 -16.10
CA PHE A 192 10.77 -3.53 -15.23
C PHE A 192 11.23 -3.03 -13.86
N LEU A 193 12.06 -3.81 -13.16
CA LEU A 193 12.56 -3.42 -11.83
C LEU A 193 13.46 -2.18 -11.89
N ARG A 194 14.30 -2.04 -12.93
CA ARG A 194 15.14 -0.84 -13.11
C ARG A 194 14.30 0.42 -13.29
N LYS A 195 13.20 0.34 -14.05
CA LYS A 195 12.31 1.49 -14.23
C LYS A 195 11.50 1.77 -12.97
N CYS A 196 10.95 0.77 -12.29
CA CYS A 196 10.15 1.01 -11.09
C CYS A 196 10.97 1.51 -9.87
N LEU A 197 12.28 1.19 -9.83
CA LEU A 197 13.22 1.69 -8.82
C LEU A 197 14.04 2.91 -9.29
N ALA A 198 13.69 3.50 -10.44
CA ALA A 198 14.37 4.69 -10.94
C ALA A 198 14.12 5.89 -10.01
N ARG A 199 15.18 6.67 -9.74
CA ARG A 199 15.13 7.84 -8.85
C ARG A 199 14.38 9.04 -9.44
N ASN A 200 14.29 9.11 -10.77
CA ASN A 200 13.57 10.17 -11.46
C ASN A 200 12.17 9.71 -11.84
N LEU A 201 11.16 10.51 -11.50
CA LEU A 201 9.76 10.27 -11.89
C LEU A 201 9.55 10.17 -13.41
N LYS A 202 10.43 10.78 -14.22
CA LYS A 202 10.40 10.69 -15.69
C LYS A 202 10.88 9.35 -16.21
N ASP A 203 11.69 8.65 -15.42
CA ASP A 203 12.31 7.37 -15.76
C ASP A 203 11.56 6.19 -15.10
N GLN A 204 10.60 6.48 -14.21
CA GLN A 204 9.68 5.51 -13.62
C GLN A 204 8.57 5.11 -14.60
N TRP A 205 8.14 3.85 -14.55
CA TRP A 205 6.96 3.42 -15.30
C TRP A 205 5.74 4.20 -14.85
N THR A 206 5.15 4.95 -15.78
CA THR A 206 3.81 5.50 -15.62
C THR A 206 2.79 4.44 -16.03
N ALA A 207 1.71 4.32 -15.28
CA ALA A 207 0.63 3.39 -15.57
C ALA A 207 -0.30 3.81 -16.73
#